data_AF-A0A963S850-F1
#
_entry.id   AF-A0A963S850-F1
#
_cell.length_a   1.000
_cell.length_b   1.000
_cell.length_c   1.000
_cell.angle_alpha   90.00
_cell.angle_beta   90.00
_cell.angle_gamma   90.00
#
_symmetry.space_group_name_H-M   'P 1'
#
loop_
_entity.id
_entity.type
_entity.pdbx_description
1 polymer ?
#
loop_
_entity_poly.entity_id
_entity_poly.type
_entity_poly.pdbx_seq_one_letter_code
_entity_poly.pdbx_strand_id
1 'polypeptide(L)' 'MTRIRRFVRTHAALLAASVAAGAIATPAFAQADDSAFDSSDAIVVVARKREEKIIDVPIAVTAMSQDQLEDMGAN' A
#
# COMPACT_ATOMS: atom_id res chain seq x y z
N MET A 1 -3.40 -32.90 42.28
CA MET A 1 -3.24 -31.43 42.09
C MET A 1 -2.08 -31.03 41.15
N THR A 2 -1.69 -31.86 40.17
CA THR A 2 -0.52 -31.60 39.29
C THR A 2 -0.87 -31.15 37.87
N ARG A 3 -2.13 -31.33 37.44
CA ARG A 3 -2.60 -31.04 36.06
C ARG A 3 -2.82 -29.54 35.79
N ILE A 4 -3.23 -28.79 36.81
CA ILE A 4 -3.57 -27.35 36.71
C ILE A 4 -2.33 -26.49 36.46
N ARG A 5 -1.19 -26.82 37.10
CA ARG A 5 0.09 -26.09 36.93
C ARG A 5 0.70 -26.24 35.53
N ARG A 6 0.38 -27.31 34.80
CA ARG A 6 0.88 -27.55 33.44
C ARG A 6 0.08 -26.74 32.40
N PHE A 7 -1.22 -26.54 32.64
CA PHE A 7 -2.11 -25.77 31.77
C PHE A 7 -1.82 -24.26 31.80
N VAL A 8 -1.52 -23.71 32.98
CA VAL A 8 -1.15 -22.28 33.13
C VAL A 8 0.20 -21.98 32.47
N ARG A 9 1.15 -22.91 32.53
CA ARG A 9 2.48 -22.77 31.91
C ARG A 9 2.45 -22.78 30.38
N THR A 10 1.58 -23.57 29.76
CA THR A 10 1.44 -23.59 28.29
C THR A 10 0.75 -22.35 27.76
N HIS A 11 -0.25 -21.82 28.46
CA HIS A 11 -0.92 -20.57 28.08
C HIS A 11 -0.02 -19.34 28.25
N ALA A 12 0.79 -19.31 29.32
CA ALA A 12 1.79 -18.25 29.51
C ALA A 12 2.87 -18.26 28.42
N ALA A 13 3.30 -19.44 27.96
CA ALA A 13 4.27 -19.56 26.86
C ALA A 13 3.68 -19.09 25.51
N LEU A 14 2.40 -19.37 25.24
CA LEU A 14 1.72 -18.92 24.02
C LEU A 14 1.53 -17.39 23.99
N LEU A 15 1.20 -16.76 25.12
CA LEU A 15 1.09 -15.30 25.22
C LEU A 15 2.45 -14.58 25.10
N ALA A 16 3.52 -15.16 25.63
CA ALA A 16 4.86 -14.59 25.47
C ALA A 16 5.34 -14.65 24.01
N ALA A 17 4.98 -15.71 23.27
CA ALA A 17 5.35 -15.88 21.87
C ALA A 17 4.64 -14.87 20.94
N SER A 18 3.38 -14.50 21.22
CA SER A 18 2.65 -13.54 20.39
C SER A 18 3.18 -12.10 20.53
N VAL A 19 3.62 -11.70 21.73
CA VAL A 19 4.26 -10.39 21.96
C VAL A 19 5.60 -10.30 21.23
N ALA A 20 6.39 -11.37 21.24
CA ALA A 20 7.67 -11.41 20.54
C ALA A 20 7.50 -11.31 19.00
N ALA A 21 6.44 -11.88 18.43
CA ALA A 21 6.14 -11.77 17.00
C ALA A 21 5.75 -10.33 16.58
N GLY A 22 5.05 -9.60 17.45
CA GLY A 22 4.71 -8.19 17.19
C GLY A 22 5.88 -7.21 17.29
N ALA A 23 6.93 -7.57 18.03
CA ALA A 23 8.11 -6.71 18.21
C ALA A 23 8.98 -6.56 16.95
N ILE A 24 8.79 -7.44 15.95
CA ILE A 24 9.51 -7.42 14.65
C ILE A 24 8.61 -6.84 13.54
N ALA A 25 7.39 -6.39 13.87
CA ALA A 25 6.51 -5.74 12.91
C ALA A 25 7.01 -4.31 12.63
N THR A 26 8.01 -4.19 11.76
CA THR A 26 8.40 -2.90 11.20
C THR A 26 7.26 -2.41 10.29
N PRO A 27 6.76 -1.18 10.48
CA PRO A 27 5.78 -0.61 9.56
C PRO A 27 6.38 -0.56 8.16
N ALA A 28 5.72 -1.22 7.19
CA ALA A 28 6.07 -1.09 5.79
C ALA A 28 5.53 0.26 5.28
N PHE A 29 6.38 1.28 5.28
CA PHE A 29 6.08 2.56 4.64
C PHE A 29 6.10 2.39 3.12
N ALA A 30 4.97 2.04 2.52
CA ALA A 30 4.79 1.98 1.07
C ALA A 30 4.63 3.37 0.41
N GLN A 31 4.62 4.44 1.23
CA GLN A 31 4.36 5.82 0.80
C GLN A 31 5.63 6.65 0.64
N ALA A 32 6.83 6.08 0.82
CA ALA A 32 8.07 6.75 0.51
C ALA A 32 8.33 6.67 -1.00
N ASP A 33 7.44 7.27 -1.77
CA ASP A 33 7.71 7.64 -3.15
C ASP A 33 8.12 9.12 -3.11
N ASP A 34 9.41 9.33 -2.86
CA ASP A 34 10.07 10.65 -2.93
C ASP A 34 10.38 10.99 -4.41
N SER A 35 9.56 10.49 -5.34
CA SER A 35 9.48 11.01 -6.69
C SER A 35 8.89 12.41 -6.56
N ALA A 36 9.78 13.38 -6.39
CA ALA A 36 9.52 14.76 -6.73
C ALA A 36 8.74 14.73 -8.05
N PHE A 37 7.48 15.17 -8.03
CA PHE A 37 6.66 15.40 -9.21
C PHE A 37 7.40 16.40 -10.09
N ASP A 38 8.34 15.90 -10.88
CA ASP A 38 8.92 16.66 -11.97
C ASP A 38 7.80 16.75 -12.99
N SER A 39 7.32 17.96 -13.23
CA SER A 39 6.32 18.25 -14.26
C SER A 39 6.73 17.81 -15.68
N SER A 40 7.96 17.32 -15.85
CA SER A 40 8.47 16.71 -17.08
C SER A 40 8.38 15.17 -17.10
N ASP A 41 7.84 14.54 -16.06
CA ASP A 41 7.69 13.09 -15.99
C ASP A 41 6.58 12.62 -16.93
N ALA A 42 6.94 11.75 -17.86
CA ALA A 42 6.05 11.35 -18.93
C ALA A 42 4.96 10.41 -18.38
N ILE A 43 3.70 10.74 -18.58
CA ILE A 43 2.60 9.86 -18.16
C ILE A 43 2.62 8.60 -19.03
N VAL A 44 3.04 7.48 -18.44
CA VAL A 44 3.07 6.15 -19.05
C VAL A 44 1.79 5.41 -18.69
N VAL A 45 1.10 4.89 -19.70
CA VAL A 45 -0.14 4.12 -19.54
C VAL A 45 -0.04 2.78 -20.27
N VAL A 46 -0.76 1.77 -19.79
CA VAL A 46 -0.85 0.46 -20.46
C VAL A 46 -2.06 0.45 -21.40
N ALA A 47 -1.92 1.03 -22.59
CA ALA A 47 -3.01 1.13 -23.54
C ALA A 47 -3.15 -0.08 -24.48
N ARG A 48 -2.08 -0.85 -24.69
CA ARG A 48 -2.03 -1.99 -25.65
C ARG A 48 -1.27 -3.21 -25.14
N LYS A 49 -1.33 -3.47 -23.81
CA LYS A 49 -0.51 -4.51 -23.16
C LYS A 49 1.01 -4.26 -23.27
N ARG A 50 1.38 -3.02 -23.60
CA ARG A 50 2.72 -2.43 -23.56
C ARG A 50 2.62 -1.08 -22.87
N GLU A 51 3.66 -0.72 -22.15
CA GLU A 51 3.88 0.61 -21.58
C GLU A 51 4.17 1.61 -22.69
N GLU A 52 3.31 2.61 -22.85
CA GLU A 52 3.44 3.66 -23.87
C GLU A 52 3.09 5.01 -23.25
N LYS A 53 3.74 6.09 -23.71
CA LYS A 53 3.42 7.45 -23.25
C LYS A 53 2.05 7.87 -23.80
N ILE A 54 1.29 8.65 -23.05
CA ILE A 54 -0.05 9.12 -23.49
C ILE A 54 0.00 9.79 -24.88
N ILE A 55 1.05 10.54 -25.19
CA ILE A 55 1.21 11.22 -26.49
C ILE A 55 1.32 10.24 -27.68
N ASP A 56 1.77 9.01 -27.44
CA ASP A 56 2.00 8.01 -28.48
C ASP A 56 0.81 7.05 -28.68
N VAL A 57 -0.24 7.17 -27.84
CA VAL A 57 -1.41 6.29 -27.91
C VAL A 57 -2.46 6.86 -28.88
N PRO A 58 -2.87 6.12 -29.93
CA PRO A 58 -3.86 6.60 -30.90
C PRO A 58 -5.30 6.32 -30.44
N ILE A 59 -5.66 6.73 -29.22
CA ILE A 59 -7.03 6.68 -28.67
C ILE A 59 -7.33 7.97 -27.91
N ALA A 60 -8.60 8.36 -27.83
CA ALA A 60 -9.00 9.52 -27.03
C ALA A 60 -8.92 9.19 -25.53
N VAL A 61 -8.14 9.97 -24.79
CA VAL A 61 -7.98 9.83 -23.33
C VAL A 61 -8.33 11.17 -22.66
N THR A 62 -9.13 11.12 -21.61
CA THR A 62 -9.45 12.29 -20.77
C THR A 62 -8.67 12.19 -19.48
N ALA A 63 -7.77 13.14 -19.23
CA ALA A 63 -7.12 13.31 -17.94
C ALA A 63 -7.93 14.30 -17.10
N MET A 64 -8.31 13.91 -15.89
CA MET A 64 -8.96 14.80 -14.92
C MET A 64 -7.98 15.12 -13.80
N SER A 65 -7.83 16.40 -13.50
CA SER A 65 -7.06 16.87 -12.36
C SER A 65 -7.86 16.72 -11.07
N GLN A 66 -7.17 16.76 -9.93
CA GLN A 66 -7.78 16.62 -8.62
C GLN A 66 -8.82 17.73 -8.35
N ASP A 67 -8.48 18.98 -8.65
CA ASP A 67 -9.39 20.13 -8.52
C ASP A 67 -10.71 19.92 -9.30
N GLN A 68 -10.63 19.33 -10.50
CA GLN A 68 -11.80 19.02 -11.31
C GLN A 68 -12.68 17.92 -10.69
N LEU A 69 -12.08 16.96 -9.99
CA LEU A 69 -12.82 15.92 -9.26
C LEU A 69 -13.48 16.51 -7.99
N GLU A 70 -12.80 17.44 -7.32
CA GLU A 70 -13.31 18.17 -6.15
C GLU A 70 -14.50 19.05 -6.49
N ASP A 71 -14.42 19.82 -7.58
CA ASP A 71 -15.52 20.65 -8.08
C ASP A 71 -16.76 19.83 -8.48
N MET A 72 -16.54 18.58 -8.91
CA MET A 72 -17.61 17.63 -9.22
C MET A 72 -18.21 16.96 -7.98
N GLY A 73 -17.67 17.23 -6.78
CA GLY A 73 -18.12 16.60 -5.53
C GLY A 73 -17.85 15.08 -5.49
N ALA A 74 -16.92 14.59 -6.31
CA ALA A 74 -16.54 13.19 -6.37
C ALA A 74 -15.40 12.92 -5.36
N ASN A 75 -15.69 13.07 -4.07
CA ASN A 75 -14.81 12.70 -2.94
C ASN A 75 -15.58 11.94 -1.87
#